data_AF-A0A357IDA3-F1
#
_entry.id   AF-A0A357IDA3-F1
#
_cell.length_a   1.000
_cell.length_b   1.000
_cell.length_c   1.000
_cell.angle_alpha   90.00
_cell.angle_beta   90.00
_cell.angle_gamma   90.00
#
_symmetry.space_group_name_H-M   'P 1'
#
loop_
_entity.id
_entity.type
_entity.pdbx_description
1 polymer ?
#
loop_
_entity_poly.entity_id
_entity_poly.type
_entity_poly.pdbx_seq_one_letter_code
_entity_poly.pdbx_strand_id
1 'polypeptide(L)'
;MRATEVHDNPWLSTRWSVDGIVVRKQTDDIQARTLLKQTTDYRLYLHTGLSISLYVDQAESYYHNLMMRTPRVFVVCRDAEGQDPAPFLVTASADEANAYVETDEWAEAIDPPPEFIAWIERFVLTHYVPEKKVKRVRKNWKVAQ
;
A
#
# COMPACT_ATOMS: atom_id res chain seq x y z
N MET A 1 -8.26 -0.75 -10.32
CA MET A 1 -8.44 -2.15 -9.88
C MET A 1 -9.12 -2.94 -10.97
N ARG A 2 -8.64 -4.14 -11.23
CA ARG A 2 -9.16 -5.05 -12.24
C ARG A 2 -9.86 -6.22 -11.55
N ALA A 3 -11.04 -6.57 -12.03
CA ALA A 3 -11.77 -7.78 -11.69
C ALA A 3 -11.74 -8.69 -12.91
N THR A 4 -10.98 -9.78 -12.84
CA THR A 4 -10.84 -10.77 -13.91
C THR A 4 -11.76 -11.95 -13.61
N GLU A 5 -12.55 -12.36 -14.59
CA GLU A 5 -13.40 -13.55 -14.47
C GLU A 5 -12.53 -14.81 -14.46
N VAL A 6 -12.82 -15.72 -13.53
CA VAL A 6 -12.09 -16.97 -13.37
C VAL A 6 -13.06 -18.11 -13.68
N HIS A 7 -12.76 -18.87 -14.73
CA HIS A 7 -13.60 -19.99 -15.17
C HIS A 7 -13.07 -21.36 -14.72
N ASP A 8 -11.78 -21.45 -14.38
CA ASP A 8 -11.10 -22.71 -14.04
C ASP A 8 -11.10 -23.02 -12.52
N ASN A 9 -11.85 -22.27 -11.71
CA ASN A 9 -11.93 -22.49 -10.27
C ASN A 9 -13.39 -22.45 -9.77
N PRO A 10 -13.95 -23.58 -9.28
CA PRO A 10 -15.34 -23.65 -8.84
C PRO A 10 -15.65 -22.82 -7.59
N TRP A 11 -14.62 -22.36 -6.86
CA TRP A 11 -14.76 -21.60 -5.60
C TRP A 11 -14.36 -20.13 -5.73
N LEU A 12 -13.90 -19.70 -6.91
CA LEU A 12 -13.47 -18.33 -7.16
C LEU A 12 -13.95 -17.91 -8.54
N SER A 13 -15.00 -17.08 -8.59
CA SER A 13 -15.56 -16.58 -9.84
C SER A 13 -14.86 -15.32 -10.36
N THR A 14 -14.20 -14.57 -9.47
CA THR A 14 -13.55 -13.30 -9.80
C THR A 14 -12.25 -13.17 -9.01
N ARG A 15 -11.18 -12.79 -9.71
CA ARG A 15 -9.91 -12.41 -9.10
C ARG A 15 -9.71 -10.90 -9.20
N TRP A 16 -9.40 -10.27 -8.08
CA TRP A 16 -9.10 -8.85 -8.01
C TRP A 16 -7.59 -8.60 -8.09
N SER A 17 -7.21 -7.50 -8.75
CA SER A 17 -5.84 -6.99 -8.77
C SER A 17 -5.78 -5.47 -8.88
N VAL A 18 -4.66 -4.89 -8.51
CA VAL A 18 -4.40 -3.45 -8.69
C VAL A 18 -3.47 -3.24 -9.88
N ASP A 19 -3.97 -2.60 -10.93
CA ASP A 19 -3.19 -2.37 -12.16
C ASP A 19 -2.21 -1.19 -12.05
N GLY A 20 -2.46 -0.24 -11.14
CA GLY A 20 -1.68 0.98 -11.03
C GLY A 20 -2.38 2.06 -10.21
N ILE A 21 -1.66 3.15 -9.95
CA ILE A 21 -2.18 4.38 -9.36
C ILE A 21 -1.98 5.55 -10.33
N VAL A 22 -2.86 6.55 -10.23
CA VAL A 22 -2.75 7.81 -10.98
C VAL A 22 -2.69 8.94 -9.98
N VAL A 23 -1.63 9.74 -10.05
CA VAL A 23 -1.49 10.92 -9.20
C VAL A 23 -2.38 12.04 -9.75
N ARG A 24 -3.19 12.63 -8.88
CA ARG A 24 -4.00 13.82 -9.19
C ARG A 24 -3.80 14.85 -8.09
N LYS A 25 -4.05 16.12 -8.41
CA LYS A 25 -4.13 17.16 -7.40
C LYS A 25 -5.27 16.81 -6.43
N GLN A 26 -5.01 16.99 -5.13
CA GLN A 26 -6.01 16.74 -4.11
C GLN A 26 -7.26 17.59 -4.37
N THR A 27 -8.41 16.93 -4.43
CA THR A 27 -9.75 17.50 -4.50
C THR A 27 -10.55 16.97 -3.33
N ASP A 28 -11.65 17.63 -2.96
CA ASP A 28 -12.64 17.11 -2.01
C ASP A 28 -13.50 15.99 -2.63
N ASP A 29 -12.86 15.10 -3.42
CA ASP A 29 -13.54 13.94 -4.00
C ASP A 29 -13.93 12.99 -2.88
N ILE A 30 -15.23 12.63 -2.87
CA ILE A 30 -15.72 11.51 -2.10
C ILE A 30 -15.13 10.23 -2.70
N GLN A 31 -14.88 9.23 -1.85
CA GLN A 31 -14.52 7.90 -2.32
C GLN A 31 -15.59 7.38 -3.28
N ALA A 32 -15.19 7.14 -4.52
CA ALA A 32 -16.08 6.71 -5.58
C ALA A 32 -15.40 5.65 -6.44
N ARG A 33 -16.23 4.77 -7.00
CA ARG A 33 -15.81 3.73 -7.92
C ARG A 33 -16.47 3.95 -9.27
N THR A 34 -15.66 4.09 -10.32
CA THR A 34 -16.13 4.29 -11.69
C THR A 34 -15.61 3.16 -12.59
N LEU A 35 -16.50 2.52 -13.34
CA LEU A 35 -16.12 1.53 -14.35
C LEU A 35 -15.48 2.27 -15.54
N LEU A 36 -14.20 2.01 -15.79
CA LEU A 36 -13.44 2.58 -16.91
C LEU A 36 -13.57 1.75 -18.19
N LYS A 37 -13.54 0.43 -18.04
CA LYS A 37 -13.56 -0.51 -19.17
C LYS A 37 -14.20 -1.82 -18.74
N GLN A 38 -15.00 -2.39 -19.63
CA GLN A 38 -15.56 -3.72 -19.47
C GLN A 38 -15.33 -4.51 -20.75
N THR A 39 -14.91 -5.76 -20.57
CA THR A 39 -14.72 -6.77 -21.61
C THR A 39 -15.44 -8.04 -21.16
N THR A 40 -15.37 -9.11 -21.97
CA THR A 40 -15.87 -10.42 -21.56
C THR A 40 -15.03 -11.01 -20.42
N ASP A 41 -13.71 -10.77 -20.40
CA ASP A 41 -12.81 -11.44 -19.46
C ASP A 41 -12.53 -10.62 -18.19
N TYR A 42 -12.69 -9.30 -18.25
CA TYR A 42 -12.41 -8.42 -17.11
C TYR A 42 -13.18 -7.10 -17.12
N ARG A 43 -13.28 -6.53 -15.92
CA ARG A 43 -13.76 -5.18 -15.62
C ARG A 43 -12.64 -4.37 -14.98
N LEU A 44 -12.46 -3.13 -15.41
CA LEU A 44 -11.46 -2.19 -14.90
C LEU A 44 -12.15 -1.01 -14.24
N TYR A 45 -11.81 -0.78 -12.98
CA TYR A 45 -12.39 0.26 -12.13
C TYR A 45 -11.34 1.30 -11.72
N LEU A 46 -11.74 2.57 -11.78
CA LEU A 46 -11.05 3.69 -11.13
C LEU A 46 -11.64 3.88 -9.73
N HIS A 47 -10.79 3.92 -8.72
CA HIS A 47 -11.16 4.31 -7.36
C HIS A 47 -10.55 5.69 -7.06
N THR A 48 -11.38 6.63 -6.64
CA THR A 48 -10.98 8.01 -6.27
C THR A 48 -11.20 8.24 -4.77
N GLY A 49 -10.81 9.41 -4.26
CA GLY A 49 -10.97 9.77 -2.85
C GLY A 49 -9.95 9.11 -1.91
N LEU A 50 -8.88 8.53 -2.46
CA LEU A 50 -7.72 8.07 -1.70
C LEU A 50 -6.69 9.19 -1.65
N SER A 51 -6.10 9.39 -0.47
CA SER A 51 -5.02 10.35 -0.25
C SER A 51 -3.81 9.63 0.32
N ILE A 52 -2.63 10.14 0.01
CA ILE A 52 -1.37 9.61 0.53
C ILE A 52 -0.78 10.69 1.42
N SER A 53 -0.45 10.31 2.65
CA SER A 53 0.22 11.16 3.62
C SER A 53 1.54 10.50 4.00
N LEU A 54 2.60 11.29 4.15
CA LEU A 54 3.89 10.81 4.62
C LEU A 54 4.08 11.26 6.07
N TYR A 55 4.45 10.32 6.93
CA TYR A 55 4.66 10.55 8.35
C TYR A 55 6.13 10.38 8.72
N VAL A 56 6.62 11.20 9.64
CA VAL A 56 8.04 11.24 10.02
C VAL A 56 8.46 9.95 10.74
N ASP A 57 7.58 9.37 11.54
CA ASP A 57 7.79 8.09 12.22
C ASP A 57 7.89 6.89 11.27
N GLN A 58 7.32 6.99 10.06
CA GLN A 58 7.43 5.99 9.00
C GLN A 58 8.62 6.23 8.05
N ALA A 59 9.42 7.28 8.26
CA ALA A 59 10.49 7.67 7.32
C ALA A 59 11.56 6.59 7.09
N GLU A 60 11.85 5.75 8.10
CA GLU A 60 12.74 4.60 7.96
C GLU A 60 12.18 3.57 6.96
N SER A 61 10.87 3.30 6.99
CA SER A 61 10.22 2.37 6.07
C SER A 61 10.28 2.89 4.63
N TYR A 62 10.03 4.18 4.45
CA TYR A 62 10.14 4.83 3.14
C TYR A 62 11.57 4.76 2.58
N TYR A 63 12.58 5.01 3.42
CA TYR A 63 13.98 4.88 3.04
C TYR A 63 14.31 3.46 2.57
N HIS A 64 13.90 2.44 3.33
CA HIS A 64 14.14 1.05 2.95
C HIS A 64 13.45 0.68 1.65
N ASN A 65 12.22 1.16 1.43
CA ASN A 65 11.49 0.97 0.19
C ASN A 65 12.25 1.59 -1.01
N LEU A 66 12.75 2.81 -0.87
CA LEU A 66 13.56 3.49 -1.91
C LEU A 66 14.89 2.78 -2.19
N MET A 67 15.49 2.12 -1.20
CA MET A 67 16.75 1.37 -1.36
C MET A 67 16.57 -0.02 -1.98
N MET A 68 15.33 -0.48 -2.15
CA MET A 68 15.07 -1.72 -2.88
C MET A 68 15.43 -1.56 -4.36
N ARG A 69 15.75 -2.67 -5.03
CA ARG A 69 16.03 -2.67 -6.48
C ARG A 69 14.89 -2.07 -7.31
N THR A 70 13.67 -2.29 -6.85
CA THR A 70 12.45 -1.74 -7.43
C THR A 70 11.57 -1.22 -6.29
N PRO A 71 11.59 0.09 -6.01
CA PRO A 71 10.69 0.68 -5.03
C PRO A 71 9.23 0.45 -5.46
N ARG A 72 8.35 0.23 -4.49
CA ARG A 72 6.93 -0.07 -4.73
C ARG A 72 6.04 0.95 -4.04
N VAL A 73 4.82 1.10 -4.53
CA VAL A 73 3.73 1.69 -3.75
C VAL A 73 2.74 0.59 -3.42
N PHE A 74 2.22 0.62 -2.20
CA PHE A 74 1.35 -0.42 -1.67
C PHE A 74 -0.07 0.09 -1.65
N VAL A 75 -0.99 -0.68 -2.23
CA VAL A 75 -2.43 -0.40 -2.21
C VAL A 75 -3.08 -1.47 -1.35
N VAL A 76 -3.58 -1.07 -0.19
CA VAL A 76 -4.27 -1.97 0.73
C VAL A 76 -5.76 -1.92 0.43
N CYS A 77 -6.32 -3.11 0.27
CA CYS A 77 -7.70 -3.33 -0.09
C CYS A 77 -8.39 -4.16 0.99
N ARG A 78 -9.65 -3.83 1.22
CA ARG A 78 -10.52 -4.56 2.13
C ARG A 78 -11.52 -5.37 1.35
N ASP A 79 -11.69 -6.62 1.78
CA ASP A 79 -12.85 -7.42 1.41
C ASP A 79 -13.95 -7.16 2.43
N ALA A 80 -15.10 -6.70 1.97
CA ALA A 80 -16.26 -6.44 2.81
C ALA A 80 -17.35 -7.43 2.43
N GLU A 81 -17.92 -8.11 3.43
CA GLU A 81 -18.89 -9.18 3.19
C GLU A 81 -20.07 -8.68 2.32
N GLY A 82 -20.28 -9.35 1.18
CA GLY A 82 -21.32 -8.98 0.22
C GLY A 82 -21.01 -7.75 -0.65
N GLN A 83 -19.78 -7.23 -0.62
CA GLN A 83 -19.31 -6.13 -1.45
C GLN A 83 -18.06 -6.53 -2.22
N ASP A 84 -17.82 -5.87 -3.35
CA ASP A 84 -16.56 -6.04 -4.07
C ASP A 84 -15.40 -5.41 -3.26
N PRO A 85 -14.19 -6.01 -3.30
CA PRO A 85 -13.00 -5.43 -2.68
C PRO A 85 -12.77 -3.98 -3.09
N ALA A 86 -12.46 -3.14 -2.11
CA ALA A 86 -12.20 -1.72 -2.31
C ALA A 86 -10.87 -1.30 -1.68
N PRO A 87 -10.07 -0.47 -2.36
CA PRO A 87 -8.86 0.09 -1.79
C PRO A 87 -9.24 1.16 -0.77
N PHE A 88 -8.61 1.14 0.40
CA PHE A 88 -8.85 2.14 1.44
C PHE A 88 -7.58 2.87 1.89
N LEU A 89 -6.40 2.32 1.60
CA LEU A 89 -5.11 2.92 1.92
C LEU A 89 -4.15 2.77 0.75
N VAL A 90 -3.40 3.83 0.48
CA VAL A 90 -2.24 3.81 -0.42
C VAL A 90 -1.05 4.36 0.36
N THR A 91 0.03 3.58 0.46
CA THR A 91 1.19 3.93 1.29
C THR A 91 2.51 3.61 0.61
N ALA A 92 3.52 4.40 0.97
CA ALA A 92 4.92 4.14 0.62
C ALA A 92 5.64 3.26 1.66
N SER A 93 5.01 3.03 2.82
CA SER A 93 5.58 2.24 3.91
C SER A 93 5.24 0.77 3.72
N ALA A 94 6.27 -0.07 3.56
CA ALA A 94 6.10 -1.51 3.56
C ALA A 94 5.62 -2.02 4.93
N ASP A 95 6.05 -1.38 6.02
CA ASP A 95 5.69 -1.80 7.39
C ASP A 95 4.19 -1.58 7.66
N GLU A 96 3.68 -0.38 7.37
CA GLU A 96 2.25 -0.08 7.40
C GLU A 96 1.42 -1.02 6.52
N ALA A 97 1.83 -1.29 5.28
CA ALA A 97 1.11 -2.23 4.42
C ALA A 97 1.06 -3.64 5.03
N ASN A 98 2.19 -4.13 5.56
CA ASN A 98 2.28 -5.43 6.21
C ASN A 98 1.41 -5.51 7.48
N ALA A 99 1.32 -4.43 8.26
CA ALA A 99 0.48 -4.39 9.46
C ALA A 99 -1.01 -4.63 9.15
N TYR A 100 -1.50 -4.19 7.99
CA TYR A 100 -2.87 -4.50 7.54
C TYR A 100 -3.02 -5.92 7.01
N VAL A 101 -1.99 -6.46 6.35
CA VAL A 101 -1.98 -7.86 5.90
C VAL A 101 -2.08 -8.83 7.09
N GLU A 102 -1.52 -8.46 8.24
CA GLU A 102 -1.66 -9.22 9.49
C GLU A 102 -3.09 -9.21 10.07
N THR A 103 -3.98 -8.32 9.61
CA THR A 103 -5.37 -8.16 10.09
C THR A 103 -6.41 -8.58 9.05
N ASP A 104 -6.12 -9.60 8.23
CA ASP A 104 -6.99 -10.14 7.17
C ASP A 104 -7.28 -9.19 5.98
N GLU A 105 -6.58 -8.05 5.88
CA GLU A 105 -6.58 -7.24 4.66
C GLU A 105 -5.57 -7.80 3.65
N TRP A 106 -5.63 -7.33 2.41
CA TRP A 106 -4.62 -7.65 1.42
C TRP A 106 -3.98 -6.40 0.83
N ALA A 107 -2.71 -6.49 0.49
CA ALA A 107 -1.94 -5.40 -0.09
C ALA A 107 -1.33 -5.82 -1.42
N GLU A 108 -1.47 -4.97 -2.43
CA GLU A 108 -0.79 -5.09 -3.72
C GLU A 108 0.40 -4.15 -3.79
N ALA A 109 1.55 -4.68 -4.19
CA ALA A 109 2.74 -3.89 -4.45
C ALA A 109 2.82 -3.61 -5.97
N ILE A 110 2.60 -2.36 -6.36
CA ILE A 110 2.60 -1.94 -7.77
C ILE A 110 3.77 -1.01 -8.07
N ASP A 111 4.09 -0.88 -9.36
CA ASP A 111 5.08 0.10 -9.81
C ASP A 111 4.57 1.52 -9.56
N PRO A 112 5.30 2.33 -8.78
CA PRO A 112 4.92 3.71 -8.52
C PRO A 112 5.19 4.58 -9.75
N PRO A 113 4.40 5.64 -9.97
CA PRO A 113 4.70 6.61 -11.01
C PRO A 113 5.93 7.43 -10.61
N PRO A 114 6.74 7.93 -11.57
CA PRO A 114 8.01 8.60 -11.28
C PRO A 114 7.88 9.81 -10.34
N GLU A 115 6.80 10.57 -10.44
CA GLU A 115 6.52 11.71 -9.58
C GLU A 115 6.32 11.31 -8.11
N PHE A 116 5.83 10.10 -7.86
CA PHE A 116 5.64 9.56 -6.51
C PHE A 116 7.00 9.24 -5.85
N ILE A 117 7.91 8.63 -6.61
CA ILE A 117 9.28 8.36 -6.14
C ILE A 117 10.00 9.64 -5.76
N ALA A 118 10.02 10.63 -6.64
CA ALA A 118 10.68 11.91 -6.39
C ALA A 118 10.10 12.63 -5.16
N TRP A 119 8.80 12.50 -4.92
CA TRP A 119 8.13 13.08 -3.76
C TRP A 119 8.56 12.42 -2.45
N ILE A 120 8.59 11.08 -2.39
CA ILE A 120 9.05 10.33 -1.21
C ILE A 120 10.53 10.58 -0.96
N GLU A 121 11.37 10.56 -2.00
CA GLU A 121 12.80 10.80 -1.88
C GLU A 121 13.07 12.14 -1.19
N ARG A 122 12.39 13.22 -1.62
CA ARG A 122 12.51 14.53 -0.96
C ARG A 122 12.08 14.51 0.50
N PHE A 123 11.01 13.78 0.82
CA PHE A 123 10.55 13.64 2.20
C PHE A 123 11.58 12.92 3.07
N VAL A 124 12.11 11.78 2.59
CA VAL A 124 13.13 11.00 3.27
C VAL A 124 14.40 11.81 3.47
N LEU A 125 14.89 12.52 2.45
CA LEU A 125 16.08 13.39 2.56
C LEU A 125 15.92 14.50 3.60
N THR A 126 14.69 14.95 3.84
CA THR A 126 14.39 16.04 4.78
C THR A 126 14.19 15.53 6.21
N HIS A 127 13.57 14.36 6.37
CA HIS A 127 13.04 13.90 7.66
C HIS A 127 13.69 12.63 8.21
N TYR A 128 14.34 11.81 7.38
CA TYR A 128 14.96 10.58 7.84
C TYR A 128 16.39 10.83 8.32
N VAL A 129 16.60 10.62 9.62
CA VAL A 129 17.93 10.58 10.24
C VAL A 129 18.19 9.13 10.66
N PRO A 130 19.13 8.42 10.02
CA PRO A 130 19.43 7.04 10.38
C PRO A 130 19.90 6.94 11.84
N GLU A 131 19.10 6.31 12.69
CA GLU A 131 19.49 6.05 14.06
C GLU A 131 20.22 4.71 14.17
N LYS A 132 21.33 4.70 14.91
CA LYS A 132 22.03 3.45 15.21
C LYS A 132 21.17 2.64 16.19
N LYS A 133 20.49 1.60 15.71
CA LYS A 133 19.71 0.69 16.57
C LYS A 133 20.62 0.00 17.59
N VAL A 134 20.53 0.40 18.85
CA VAL A 134 21.20 -0.27 19.97
C VAL A 134 20.30 -1.39 20.46
N LYS A 135 20.73 -2.64 20.32
CA LYS A 135 19.97 -3.78 20.87
C LYS A 135 19.82 -3.60 22.38
N ARG A 136 18.57 -3.65 22.88
CA ARG A 136 18.30 -3.65 24.31
C ARG A 136 18.96 -4.87 24.94
N VAL A 137 19.98 -4.64 25.77
CA VAL A 137 20.59 -5.69 26.58
C VAL A 137 19.64 -6.01 27.73
N ARG A 138 19.25 -7.28 27.85
CA ARG A 138 18.43 -7.74 28.99
C ARG A 138 19.22 -7.51 30.28
N LYS A 139 18.62 -6.81 31.26
CA LYS A 139 19.24 -6.68 32.59
C LYS A 139 19.37 -8.07 33.21
N ASN A 140 20.57 -8.40 33.68
CA ASN A 140 20.82 -9.66 34.38
C ASN A 140 20.19 -9.59 35.78
N TRP A 141 19.04 -10.22 35.96
CA TRP A 141 18.28 -10.22 37.22
C TRP A 141 18.99 -10.94 38.37
N LYS A 142 20.04 -11.73 38.09
CA LYS A 142 20.82 -12.46 39.10
C LYS A 142 21.90 -11.63 39.81
N VAL A 143 22.12 -10.37 39.41
CA VAL A 143 23.18 -9.51 39.96
C VAL A 143 22.62 -8.47 40.96
N ALA A 144 21.31 -8.49 41.22
CA ALA A 144 20.63 -7.51 42.06
C ALA A 144 20.40 -7.98 43.52
N GLN A 145 21.21 -8.92 44.03
CA GLN A 145 21.09 -9.47 45.38
C GLN A 145 22.38 -9.27 46.19
#